data_AF-A0A0E9M1H8-F1
#
_entry.id   AF-A0A0E9M1H8-F1
#
_cell.length_a   1.000
_cell.length_b   1.000
_cell.length_c   1.000
_cell.angle_alpha   90.00
_cell.angle_beta   90.00
_cell.angle_gamma   90.00
#
_symmetry.space_group_name_H-M   'P 1'
#
loop_
_entity.id
_entity.type
_entity.pdbx_description
1 polymer ?
#
loop_
_entity_poly.entity_id
_entity_poly.type
_entity_poly.pdbx_seq_one_letter_code
_entity_poly.pdbx_strand_id
1 'polypeptide(L)'
;MQTGVRKSWIDQKRHISYDEEICYDVTFDQLDITPLLQRFESIGKPLNNEKLENLKLIKSENGKTYPTNALMILLGKFPHCTVKCARFKGTTMSVFTDKKEYGGDIFSILESTQSFVLNHINLKGEVKGLYRTDTYEIPVPALRESIINALVHRNYVNQGRDIKVGIYDDIVNIVSPGGLPHSITMEDVFNGRSEARNRVIAHVFKELGLIEQWGSGINRIIGACLEQGLQTPRIAEQNDFFDIEFYRPRPITDDYDRLADDKSSDSVGKPSEKTSVVSNYDRLRPITTDYDRLSFEIKRILLYLLDNEKISRKNAVELLGVRETKTKEVLNEMLDKKLIVRKGQGRSTFYTIARKEGEK
;
A
#
# COMPACT_ATOMS: atom_id res chain seq x y z
N MET A 1 -10.81 0.05 -40.39
CA MET A 1 -11.55 0.45 -39.16
C MET A 1 -12.54 -0.59 -38.63
N GLN A 2 -13.00 -1.60 -39.39
CA GLN A 2 -13.97 -2.62 -38.90
C GLN A 2 -13.36 -3.91 -38.31
N THR A 3 -12.04 -4.12 -38.40
CA THR A 3 -11.38 -5.36 -37.96
C THR A 3 -11.07 -5.40 -36.46
N GLY A 4 -10.82 -4.25 -35.81
CA GLY A 4 -10.48 -4.19 -34.38
C GLY A 4 -11.66 -4.46 -33.44
N VAL A 5 -12.86 -4.00 -33.82
CA VAL A 5 -14.07 -4.14 -32.98
C VAL A 5 -14.56 -5.60 -32.92
N ARG A 6 -14.44 -6.37 -34.00
CA ARG A 6 -14.85 -7.79 -34.01
C ARG A 6 -13.92 -8.70 -33.22
N LYS A 7 -12.64 -8.37 -33.09
CA LYS A 7 -11.64 -9.18 -32.35
C LYS A 7 -11.84 -9.06 -30.82
N SER A 8 -12.05 -7.83 -30.35
CA SER A 8 -12.39 -7.51 -28.95
C SER A 8 -13.60 -8.28 -28.40
N TRP A 9 -14.62 -8.54 -29.21
CA TRP A 9 -15.81 -9.32 -28.81
C TRP A 9 -15.57 -10.85 -28.77
N ILE A 10 -14.60 -11.36 -29.54
CA ILE A 10 -14.25 -12.79 -29.56
C ILE A 10 -13.35 -13.14 -28.36
N ASP A 11 -12.46 -12.23 -27.97
CA ASP A 11 -11.52 -12.46 -26.86
C ASP A 11 -12.21 -12.44 -25.48
N GLN A 12 -13.29 -11.67 -25.32
CA GLN A 12 -14.16 -11.75 -24.14
C GLN A 12 -14.81 -13.13 -23.94
N LYS A 13 -15.02 -13.91 -25.01
CA LYS A 13 -15.55 -15.29 -24.93
C LYS A 13 -14.48 -16.33 -24.59
N ARG A 14 -13.19 -15.98 -24.62
CA ARG A 14 -12.07 -16.92 -24.40
C ARG A 14 -11.32 -16.70 -23.09
N HIS A 15 -11.74 -15.73 -22.26
CA HIS A 15 -11.05 -15.38 -21.00
C HIS A 15 -9.56 -15.06 -21.17
N ILE A 16 -9.16 -14.52 -22.34
CA ILE A 16 -7.79 -14.12 -22.65
C ILE A 16 -7.56 -12.70 -22.11
N SER A 17 -6.47 -12.49 -21.37
CA SER A 17 -6.07 -11.15 -20.92
C SER A 17 -5.32 -10.41 -22.02
N TYR A 18 -5.34 -9.07 -22.00
CA TYR A 18 -4.70 -8.23 -23.02
C TYR A 18 -3.23 -8.59 -23.27
N ASP A 19 -2.49 -8.93 -22.21
CA ASP A 19 -1.09 -9.34 -22.30
C ASP A 19 -0.87 -10.67 -23.02
N GLU A 20 -1.88 -11.53 -23.10
CA GLU A 20 -1.82 -12.80 -23.83
C GLU A 20 -2.13 -12.66 -25.34
N GLU A 21 -2.69 -11.53 -25.78
CA GLU A 21 -3.00 -11.27 -27.19
C GLU A 21 -1.73 -11.21 -28.05
N ILE A 22 -1.82 -11.64 -29.31
CA ILE A 22 -0.71 -11.57 -30.28
C ILE A 22 -0.50 -10.13 -30.72
N CYS A 23 0.76 -9.68 -30.66
CA CYS A 23 1.18 -8.43 -31.28
C CYS A 23 1.61 -8.72 -32.73
N TYR A 24 0.79 -8.31 -33.69
CA TYR A 24 1.06 -8.53 -35.12
C TYR A 24 1.99 -7.50 -35.75
N ASP A 25 2.36 -6.45 -35.00
CA ASP A 25 3.18 -5.35 -35.51
C ASP A 25 4.65 -5.75 -35.72
N VAL A 26 5.09 -6.86 -35.12
CA VAL A 26 6.47 -7.35 -35.18
C VAL A 26 6.48 -8.88 -35.17
N THR A 27 7.46 -9.50 -35.83
CA THR A 27 7.67 -10.95 -35.78
C THR A 27 8.70 -11.31 -34.71
N PHE A 28 8.61 -12.52 -34.14
CA PHE A 28 9.45 -12.90 -33.00
C PHE A 28 10.96 -12.88 -33.31
N ASP A 29 11.35 -13.19 -34.54
CA ASP A 29 12.73 -13.19 -35.03
C ASP A 29 13.38 -11.78 -35.04
N GLN A 30 12.59 -10.72 -34.98
CA GLN A 30 13.08 -9.34 -34.95
C GLN A 30 13.33 -8.81 -33.53
N LEU A 31 13.00 -9.59 -32.50
CA LEU A 31 13.09 -9.17 -31.11
C LEU A 31 14.37 -9.67 -30.44
N ASP A 32 15.10 -8.72 -29.84
CA ASP A 32 16.11 -9.06 -28.85
C ASP A 32 15.45 -9.38 -27.50
N ILE A 33 15.47 -10.67 -27.15
CA ILE A 33 14.96 -11.19 -25.88
C ILE A 33 16.06 -11.51 -24.86
N THR A 34 17.32 -11.15 -25.17
CA THR A 34 18.50 -11.42 -24.31
C THR A 34 18.29 -11.02 -22.85
N PRO A 35 17.71 -9.83 -22.52
CA PRO A 35 17.47 -9.46 -21.13
C PRO A 35 16.61 -10.48 -20.38
N LEU A 36 15.57 -11.01 -21.03
CA LEU A 36 14.70 -12.01 -20.41
C LEU A 36 15.39 -13.36 -20.27
N LEU A 37 16.17 -13.78 -21.28
CA LEU A 37 16.94 -15.03 -21.25
C LEU A 37 17.93 -15.04 -20.07
N GLN A 38 18.70 -13.97 -19.92
CA GLN A 38 19.70 -13.83 -18.85
C GLN A 38 19.07 -13.91 -17.45
N ARG A 39 17.88 -13.31 -17.27
CA ARG A 39 17.16 -13.35 -15.98
C ARG A 39 16.76 -14.79 -15.62
N PHE A 40 16.19 -15.52 -16.57
CA PHE A 40 15.80 -16.91 -16.35
C PHE A 40 17.01 -17.85 -16.19
N GLU A 41 18.10 -17.58 -16.88
CA GLU A 41 19.36 -18.30 -16.71
C GLU A 41 19.96 -18.08 -15.31
N SER A 42 19.91 -16.85 -14.78
CA SER A 42 20.45 -16.52 -13.45
C SER A 42 19.79 -17.29 -12.30
N ILE A 43 18.57 -17.80 -12.49
CA ILE A 43 17.84 -18.62 -11.52
C ILE A 43 17.89 -20.12 -11.87
N GLY A 44 18.73 -20.53 -12.83
CA GLY A 44 18.87 -21.91 -13.26
C GLY A 44 17.69 -22.46 -14.07
N LYS A 45 16.85 -21.59 -14.65
CA LYS A 45 15.67 -21.97 -15.43
C LYS A 45 15.72 -21.42 -16.87
N PRO A 46 16.71 -21.77 -17.71
CA PRO A 46 16.86 -21.18 -19.04
C PRO A 46 15.60 -21.35 -19.90
N LEU A 47 15.27 -20.31 -20.67
CA LEU A 47 14.13 -20.32 -21.60
C LEU A 47 14.53 -20.92 -22.94
N ASN A 48 13.65 -21.75 -23.49
CA ASN A 48 13.68 -22.24 -24.87
C ASN A 48 12.32 -21.90 -25.53
N ASN A 49 12.18 -22.16 -26.84
CA ASN A 49 10.94 -21.83 -27.56
C ASN A 49 9.70 -22.51 -26.95
N GLU A 50 9.82 -23.76 -26.53
CA GLU A 50 8.73 -24.50 -25.86
C GLU A 50 8.29 -23.81 -24.57
N LYS A 51 9.23 -23.37 -23.72
CA LYS A 51 8.93 -22.61 -22.50
C LYS A 51 8.33 -21.26 -22.80
N LEU A 52 8.79 -20.56 -23.84
CA LEU A 52 8.21 -19.29 -24.27
C LEU A 52 6.75 -19.47 -24.71
N GLU A 53 6.42 -20.55 -25.43
CA GLU A 53 5.04 -20.90 -25.81
C GLU A 53 4.19 -21.31 -24.59
N ASN A 54 4.75 -22.10 -23.67
CA ASN A 54 4.07 -22.51 -22.44
C ASN A 54 3.76 -21.32 -21.53
N LEU A 55 4.68 -20.35 -21.44
CA LEU A 55 4.48 -19.09 -20.76
C LEU A 55 3.55 -18.12 -21.53
N LYS A 56 3.12 -18.45 -22.75
CA LYS A 56 2.32 -17.57 -23.61
C LYS A 56 3.03 -16.25 -23.97
N LEU A 57 4.36 -16.27 -24.05
CA LEU A 57 5.17 -15.15 -24.51
C LEU A 57 5.27 -15.06 -26.03
N ILE A 58 5.16 -16.21 -26.70
CA ILE A 58 5.08 -16.31 -28.15
C ILE A 58 3.92 -17.23 -28.54
N LYS A 59 3.38 -17.00 -29.74
CA LYS A 59 2.34 -17.82 -30.36
C LYS A 59 2.63 -17.99 -31.85
N SER A 60 2.36 -19.18 -32.36
CA SER A 60 2.57 -19.51 -33.77
C SER A 60 1.24 -19.57 -34.51
N GLU A 61 1.09 -18.78 -35.58
CA GLU A 61 -0.08 -18.75 -36.47
C GLU A 61 0.39 -18.83 -37.94
N ASN A 62 -0.21 -19.74 -38.72
CA ASN A 62 0.09 -19.95 -40.14
C ASN A 62 1.59 -20.14 -40.44
N GLY A 63 2.31 -20.87 -39.58
CA GLY A 63 3.74 -21.15 -39.72
C GLY A 63 4.66 -19.97 -39.39
N LYS A 64 4.12 -18.87 -38.85
CA LYS A 64 4.90 -17.73 -38.35
C LYS A 64 4.73 -17.59 -36.84
N THR A 65 5.82 -17.26 -36.15
CA THR A 65 5.83 -17.02 -34.70
C THR A 65 5.81 -15.53 -34.40
N TYR A 66 4.89 -15.13 -33.54
CA TYR A 66 4.68 -13.75 -33.12
C TYR A 66 4.84 -13.64 -31.60
N PRO A 67 5.34 -12.49 -31.09
CA PRO A 67 5.29 -12.20 -29.68
C PRO A 67 3.85 -11.91 -29.23
N THR A 68 3.57 -12.17 -27.95
CA THR A 68 2.39 -11.62 -27.30
C THR A 68 2.65 -10.22 -26.76
N ASN A 69 1.60 -9.49 -26.42
CA ASN A 69 1.70 -8.21 -25.75
C ASN A 69 2.50 -8.30 -24.45
N ALA A 70 2.44 -9.41 -23.73
CA ALA A 70 3.23 -9.67 -22.54
C ALA A 70 4.73 -9.61 -22.84
N LEU A 71 5.20 -10.30 -23.90
CA LEU A 71 6.61 -10.25 -24.28
C LEU A 71 7.03 -8.82 -24.67
N MET A 72 6.18 -8.10 -25.40
CA MET A 72 6.43 -6.71 -25.75
C MET A 72 6.52 -5.78 -24.53
N ILE A 73 5.65 -5.99 -23.53
CA ILE A 73 5.65 -5.25 -22.26
C ILE A 73 6.89 -5.59 -21.42
N LEU A 74 7.23 -6.87 -21.27
CA LEU A 74 8.39 -7.33 -20.52
C LEU A 74 9.69 -6.74 -21.08
N LEU A 75 9.79 -6.59 -22.40
CA LEU A 75 10.94 -5.99 -23.10
C LEU A 75 10.87 -4.45 -23.21
N GLY A 76 9.79 -3.82 -22.71
CA GLY A 76 9.62 -2.37 -22.75
C GLY A 76 9.48 -1.79 -24.16
N LYS A 77 8.94 -2.55 -25.11
CA LYS A 77 8.83 -2.12 -26.51
C LYS A 77 7.70 -1.15 -26.77
N PHE A 78 6.74 -1.01 -25.85
CA PHE A 78 5.69 0.00 -25.95
C PHE A 78 6.11 1.33 -25.29
N PRO A 79 5.78 2.49 -25.87
CA PRO A 79 6.14 3.79 -25.31
C PRO A 79 5.62 4.06 -23.89
N HIS A 80 4.51 3.41 -23.52
CA HIS A 80 3.85 3.56 -22.23
C HIS A 80 4.31 2.53 -21.18
N CYS A 81 5.32 1.71 -21.51
CA CYS A 81 6.03 0.86 -20.55
C CYS A 81 7.09 1.69 -19.81
N THR A 82 6.65 2.72 -19.09
CA THR A 82 7.54 3.61 -18.34
C THR A 82 7.02 3.86 -16.93
N VAL A 83 7.96 4.19 -16.03
CA VAL A 83 7.67 4.67 -14.67
C VAL A 83 8.28 6.07 -14.53
N LYS A 84 7.45 7.02 -14.12
CA LYS A 84 7.85 8.40 -13.85
C LYS A 84 8.03 8.61 -12.36
N CYS A 85 9.26 8.90 -11.95
CA CYS A 85 9.62 9.14 -10.58
C CYS A 85 9.91 10.61 -10.34
N ALA A 86 9.45 11.16 -9.22
CA ALA A 86 9.78 12.52 -8.81
C ALA A 86 9.90 12.63 -7.29
N ARG A 87 10.89 13.39 -6.84
CA ARG A 87 11.02 13.86 -5.46
C ARG A 87 10.53 15.30 -5.39
N PHE A 88 9.57 15.57 -4.51
CA PHE A 88 8.97 16.88 -4.31
C PHE A 88 9.31 17.45 -2.94
N LYS A 89 9.71 18.72 -2.85
CA LYS A 89 9.86 19.40 -1.55
C LYS A 89 8.47 19.74 -0.99
N GLY A 90 8.26 19.44 0.29
CA GLY A 90 6.97 19.59 0.96
C GLY A 90 5.99 18.46 0.63
N THR A 91 4.70 18.75 0.82
CA THR A 91 3.59 17.81 0.68
C THR A 91 2.77 18.03 -0.61
N THR A 92 3.30 18.83 -1.53
CA THR A 92 2.61 19.21 -2.78
C THR A 92 3.52 19.00 -3.98
N MET A 93 2.94 18.94 -5.18
CA MET A 93 3.69 18.79 -6.44
C MET A 93 4.37 20.10 -6.92
N SER A 94 4.45 21.13 -6.08
CA SER A 94 4.83 22.49 -6.48
C SER A 94 6.31 22.62 -6.85
N VAL A 95 7.20 21.92 -6.13
CA VAL A 95 8.65 22.03 -6.31
C VAL A 95 9.26 20.64 -6.37
N PHE A 96 9.77 20.22 -7.53
CA PHE A 96 10.51 18.97 -7.67
C PHE A 96 12.02 19.21 -7.47
N THR A 97 12.70 18.30 -6.79
CA THR A 97 14.16 18.34 -6.55
C THR A 97 14.91 17.29 -7.35
N ASP A 98 14.27 16.18 -7.72
CA ASP A 98 14.77 15.19 -8.66
C ASP A 98 13.59 14.63 -9.47
N LYS A 99 13.84 14.28 -10.73
CA LYS A 99 12.87 13.65 -11.62
C LYS A 99 13.59 12.68 -12.55
N LYS A 100 13.07 11.45 -12.63
CA LYS A 100 13.58 10.42 -13.53
C LYS A 100 12.43 9.70 -14.25
N GLU A 101 12.71 9.25 -15.45
CA GLU A 101 11.80 8.42 -16.24
C GLU A 101 12.54 7.16 -16.64
N TYR A 102 11.98 6.02 -16.24
CA TYR A 102 12.56 4.71 -16.47
C TYR A 102 11.74 3.98 -17.53
N GLY A 103 12.38 3.69 -18.65
CA GLY A 103 11.88 2.79 -19.70
C GLY A 103 12.84 1.62 -19.91
N GLY A 104 12.59 0.82 -20.94
CA GLY A 104 13.34 -0.42 -21.18
C GLY A 104 12.65 -1.63 -20.56
N ASP A 105 13.36 -2.74 -20.40
CA ASP A 105 12.75 -3.96 -19.88
C ASP A 105 12.17 -3.76 -18.48
N ILE A 106 11.08 -4.46 -18.19
CA ILE A 106 10.27 -4.25 -16.99
C ILE A 106 11.06 -4.53 -15.70
N PHE A 107 12.09 -5.38 -15.74
CA PHE A 107 12.90 -5.74 -14.59
C PHE A 107 13.91 -4.64 -14.28
N SER A 108 14.56 -4.08 -15.31
CA SER A 108 15.39 -2.89 -15.16
C SER A 108 14.59 -1.69 -14.65
N ILE A 109 13.33 -1.53 -15.10
CA ILE A 109 12.39 -0.52 -14.56
C ILE A 109 12.12 -0.77 -13.07
N LEU A 110 11.82 -2.01 -12.68
CA LEU A 110 11.57 -2.38 -11.29
C LEU A 110 12.78 -2.03 -10.39
N GLU A 111 13.97 -2.44 -10.79
CA GLU A 111 15.21 -2.21 -10.04
C GLU A 111 15.53 -0.72 -9.94
N SER A 112 15.45 0.01 -11.07
CA SER A 112 15.74 1.44 -11.11
C SER A 112 14.73 2.26 -10.29
N THR A 113 13.45 1.87 -10.33
CA THR A 113 12.39 2.50 -9.52
C THR A 113 12.64 2.26 -8.04
N GLN A 114 12.97 1.02 -7.64
CA GLN A 114 13.28 0.70 -6.25
C GLN A 114 14.51 1.50 -5.78
N SER A 115 15.60 1.52 -6.55
CA SER A 115 16.79 2.31 -6.23
C SER A 115 16.47 3.80 -6.12
N PHE A 116 15.61 4.34 -7.00
CA PHE A 116 15.18 5.74 -6.90
C PHE A 116 14.50 6.02 -5.56
N VAL A 117 13.57 5.17 -5.12
CA VAL A 117 12.88 5.35 -3.85
C VAL A 117 13.87 5.27 -2.69
N LEU A 118 14.71 4.22 -2.65
CA LEU A 118 15.68 4.03 -1.58
C LEU A 118 16.68 5.18 -1.44
N ASN A 119 17.08 5.81 -2.55
CA ASN A 119 17.99 6.95 -2.54
C ASN A 119 17.34 8.26 -2.03
N HIS A 120 16.02 8.30 -1.88
CA HIS A 120 15.27 9.51 -1.52
C HIS A 120 14.47 9.39 -0.21
N ILE A 121 14.45 8.20 0.39
CA ILE A 121 13.92 7.97 1.74
C ILE A 121 15.07 7.89 2.75
N ASN A 122 14.78 8.15 4.01
CA ASN A 122 15.80 8.19 5.05
C ASN A 122 16.21 6.79 5.49
N LEU A 123 17.50 6.60 5.80
CA LEU A 123 17.97 5.49 6.63
C LEU A 123 17.98 5.93 8.10
N LYS A 124 17.22 5.22 8.93
CA LYS A 124 17.27 5.33 10.38
C LYS A 124 18.40 4.44 10.90
N GLY A 125 19.36 5.04 11.60
CA GLY A 125 20.37 4.29 12.35
C GLY A 125 19.90 4.07 13.78
N GLU A 126 19.73 2.81 14.18
CA GLU A 126 19.47 2.43 15.57
C GLU A 126 20.64 1.63 16.14
N VAL A 127 21.11 1.96 17.34
CA VAL A 127 22.08 1.13 18.05
C VAL A 127 21.32 0.04 18.80
N LYS A 128 21.46 -1.22 18.37
CA LYS A 128 20.91 -2.39 19.06
C LYS A 128 22.05 -3.17 19.70
N GLY A 129 22.18 -3.05 21.03
CA GLY A 129 23.29 -3.65 21.77
C GLY A 129 24.61 -2.95 21.47
N LEU A 130 25.62 -3.70 21.02
CA LEU A 130 26.95 -3.17 20.67
C LEU A 130 27.04 -2.61 19.25
N TYR A 131 26.09 -2.93 18.37
CA TYR A 131 26.18 -2.64 16.94
C TYR A 131 25.07 -1.71 16.48
N ARG A 132 25.42 -0.83 15.54
CA ARG A 132 24.45 -0.01 14.81
C ARG A 132 23.82 -0.85 13.69
N THR A 133 22.52 -0.75 13.55
CA THR A 133 21.76 -1.29 12.42
C THR A 133 21.08 -0.12 11.71
N ASP A 134 21.36 0.03 10.43
CA ASP A 134 20.67 1.00 9.58
C ASP A 134 19.44 0.33 8.96
N THR A 135 18.28 0.96 9.07
CA THR A 135 17.00 0.47 8.53
C THR A 135 16.29 1.62 7.84
N TYR A 136 15.75 1.40 6.64
CA TYR A 136 14.99 2.42 5.93
C TYR A 136 13.72 2.82 6.68
N GLU A 137 13.29 4.07 6.54
CA GLU A 137 12.08 4.60 7.19
C GLU A 137 10.77 3.99 6.68
N ILE A 138 10.81 3.32 5.51
CA ILE A 138 9.71 2.51 4.97
C ILE A 138 10.27 1.10 4.69
N PRO A 139 9.53 0.02 5.01
CA PRO A 139 10.00 -1.34 4.80
C PRO A 139 10.28 -1.62 3.32
N VAL A 140 11.51 -2.01 3.00
CA VAL A 140 11.92 -2.38 1.64
C VAL A 140 11.03 -3.47 1.02
N PRO A 141 10.58 -4.52 1.76
CA PRO A 141 9.65 -5.51 1.23
C PRO A 141 8.31 -4.91 0.78
N ALA A 142 7.78 -3.93 1.53
CA ALA A 142 6.51 -3.28 1.20
C ALA A 142 6.63 -2.39 -0.05
N LEU A 143 7.74 -1.66 -0.19
CA LEU A 143 8.03 -0.87 -1.39
C LEU A 143 8.18 -1.78 -2.61
N ARG A 144 8.96 -2.85 -2.49
CA ARG A 144 9.17 -3.83 -3.56
C ARG A 144 7.85 -4.42 -4.04
N GLU A 145 7.02 -4.92 -3.12
CA GLU A 145 5.71 -5.49 -3.43
C GLU A 145 4.80 -4.46 -4.11
N SER A 146 4.81 -3.21 -3.65
CA SER A 146 3.98 -2.14 -4.21
C SER A 146 4.39 -1.76 -5.64
N ILE A 147 5.69 -1.68 -5.92
CA ILE A 147 6.21 -1.42 -7.27
C ILE A 147 5.89 -2.59 -8.20
N ILE A 148 6.06 -3.83 -7.74
CA ILE A 148 5.70 -5.02 -8.51
C ILE A 148 4.20 -5.03 -8.82
N ASN A 149 3.35 -4.75 -7.84
CA ASN A 149 1.90 -4.68 -8.03
C ASN A 149 1.55 -3.59 -9.04
N ALA A 150 2.19 -2.43 -8.97
CA ALA A 150 2.01 -1.37 -9.94
C ALA A 150 2.34 -1.82 -11.36
N LEU A 151 3.45 -2.54 -11.58
CA LEU A 151 3.88 -3.05 -12.89
C LEU A 151 3.02 -4.20 -13.42
N VAL A 152 2.65 -5.15 -12.56
CA VAL A 152 1.91 -6.37 -12.93
C VAL A 152 0.43 -6.07 -13.15
N HIS A 153 -0.18 -5.18 -12.37
CA HIS A 153 -1.62 -4.89 -12.45
C HIS A 153 -1.94 -3.64 -13.29
N ARG A 154 -0.94 -2.93 -13.83
CA ARG A 154 -1.13 -1.78 -14.72
C ARG A 154 -2.05 -2.11 -15.89
N ASN A 155 -2.95 -1.18 -16.22
CA ASN A 155 -3.75 -1.24 -17.44
C ASN A 155 -2.92 -0.86 -18.68
N TYR A 156 -2.29 -1.84 -19.34
CA TYR A 156 -1.49 -1.65 -20.56
C TYR A 156 -2.30 -1.34 -21.83
N VAL A 157 -3.62 -1.45 -21.79
CA VAL A 157 -4.47 -0.93 -22.87
C VAL A 157 -4.41 0.60 -22.89
N ASN A 158 -4.20 1.23 -21.74
CA ASN A 158 -4.09 2.68 -21.64
C ASN A 158 -2.67 3.15 -22.00
N GLN A 159 -2.55 3.75 -23.18
CA GLN A 159 -1.30 4.23 -23.73
C GLN A 159 -0.91 5.64 -23.27
N GLY A 160 -1.85 6.42 -22.70
CA GLY A 160 -1.67 7.84 -22.39
C GLY A 160 -1.34 8.14 -20.92
N ARG A 161 -1.11 7.11 -20.10
CA ARG A 161 -0.88 7.24 -18.65
C ARG A 161 0.29 6.37 -18.23
N ASP A 162 1.13 6.87 -17.33
CA ASP A 162 2.28 6.13 -16.81
C ASP A 162 2.09 5.81 -15.33
N ILE A 163 2.82 4.81 -14.84
CA ILE A 163 2.98 4.63 -13.39
C ILE A 163 3.76 5.83 -12.87
N LYS A 164 3.30 6.40 -11.75
CA LYS A 164 3.95 7.52 -11.09
C LYS A 164 4.39 7.13 -9.70
N VAL A 165 5.63 7.48 -9.36
CA VAL A 165 6.17 7.36 -8.01
C VAL A 165 6.55 8.74 -7.52
N GLY A 166 5.80 9.25 -6.55
CA GLY A 166 6.01 10.55 -5.94
C GLY A 166 6.57 10.41 -4.53
N ILE A 167 7.69 11.07 -4.25
CA ILE A 167 8.29 11.10 -2.91
C ILE A 167 8.13 12.52 -2.38
N TYR A 168 7.30 12.66 -1.35
CA TYR A 168 7.00 13.91 -0.66
C TYR A 168 7.65 13.88 0.72
N ASP A 169 7.67 15.00 1.44
CA ASP A 169 8.26 15.05 2.77
C ASP A 169 7.51 14.18 3.80
N ASP A 170 6.21 13.94 3.58
CA ASP A 170 5.32 13.20 4.47
C ASP A 170 4.89 11.83 3.94
N ILE A 171 4.96 11.58 2.63
CA ILE A 171 4.54 10.30 2.03
C ILE A 171 5.42 9.85 0.86
N VAL A 172 5.45 8.53 0.61
CA VAL A 172 5.81 7.94 -0.68
C VAL A 172 4.53 7.42 -1.32
N ASN A 173 4.19 7.96 -2.48
CA ASN A 173 2.97 7.64 -3.23
C ASN A 173 3.34 6.85 -4.51
N ILE A 174 2.69 5.72 -4.72
CA ILE A 174 2.82 4.88 -5.93
C ILE A 174 1.44 4.76 -6.57
N VAL A 175 1.31 5.30 -7.78
CA VAL A 175 0.06 5.34 -8.53
C VAL A 175 0.20 4.56 -9.83
N SER A 176 -0.64 3.56 -10.03
CA SER A 176 -0.70 2.76 -11.26
C SER A 176 -1.99 3.02 -12.04
N PRO A 177 -1.91 3.24 -13.37
CA PRO A 177 -3.09 3.36 -14.23
C PRO A 177 -3.95 2.09 -14.21
N GLY A 178 -5.25 2.28 -14.09
CA GLY A 178 -6.24 1.21 -14.03
C GLY A 178 -6.80 1.00 -12.63
N GLY A 179 -8.13 0.92 -12.55
CA GLY A 179 -8.83 0.48 -11.35
C GLY A 179 -8.69 -1.01 -11.03
N LEU A 180 -9.44 -1.47 -10.04
CA LEU A 180 -9.59 -2.89 -9.76
C LEU A 180 -10.30 -3.62 -10.92
N PRO A 181 -10.07 -4.93 -11.12
CA PRO A 181 -10.93 -5.72 -11.98
C PRO A 181 -12.39 -5.61 -11.50
N HIS A 182 -13.37 -5.52 -12.42
CA HIS A 182 -14.80 -5.37 -12.08
C HIS A 182 -15.34 -6.47 -11.15
N SER A 183 -14.66 -7.61 -11.07
CA SER A 183 -14.96 -8.76 -10.22
C SER A 183 -14.50 -8.59 -8.76
N ILE A 184 -13.67 -7.59 -8.44
CA ILE A 184 -13.01 -7.40 -7.14
C ILE A 184 -13.35 -6.04 -6.54
N THR A 185 -13.67 -6.03 -5.25
CA THR A 185 -13.82 -4.81 -4.46
C THR A 185 -12.58 -4.51 -3.61
N MET A 186 -12.44 -3.29 -3.08
CA MET A 186 -11.36 -2.99 -2.12
C MET A 186 -11.42 -3.89 -0.87
N GLU A 187 -12.61 -4.25 -0.40
CA GLU A 187 -12.79 -5.16 0.74
C GLU A 187 -12.22 -6.57 0.43
N ASP A 188 -12.49 -7.08 -0.77
CA ASP A 188 -11.93 -8.35 -1.26
C ASP A 188 -10.39 -8.31 -1.27
N VAL A 189 -9.80 -7.19 -1.70
CA VAL A 189 -8.34 -7.00 -1.74
C VAL A 189 -7.73 -7.10 -0.35
N PHE A 190 -8.33 -6.45 0.66
CA PHE A 190 -7.87 -6.56 2.05
C PHE A 190 -8.09 -7.96 2.64
N ASN A 191 -9.11 -8.68 2.17
CA ASN A 191 -9.34 -10.09 2.53
C ASN A 191 -8.41 -11.07 1.79
N GLY A 192 -7.45 -10.57 1.01
CA GLY A 192 -6.43 -11.38 0.33
C GLY A 192 -6.88 -11.94 -1.02
N ARG A 193 -8.01 -11.49 -1.57
CA ARG A 193 -8.40 -11.85 -2.93
C ARG A 193 -7.61 -11.01 -3.92
N SER A 194 -6.98 -11.68 -4.88
CA SER A 194 -6.20 -11.04 -5.93
C SER A 194 -6.50 -11.67 -7.28
N GLU A 195 -6.78 -10.83 -8.28
CA GLU A 195 -6.89 -11.25 -9.68
C GLU A 195 -5.92 -10.41 -10.52
N ALA A 196 -4.98 -11.09 -11.17
CA ALA A 196 -4.02 -10.44 -12.06
C ALA A 196 -4.72 -9.96 -13.34
N ARG A 197 -4.59 -8.66 -13.63
CA ARG A 197 -5.02 -8.06 -14.90
C ARG A 197 -4.22 -8.59 -16.07
N ASN A 198 -2.90 -8.71 -15.88
CA ASN A 198 -1.96 -9.23 -16.85
C ASN A 198 -1.46 -10.60 -16.37
N ARG A 199 -2.16 -11.67 -16.79
CA ARG A 199 -1.96 -13.03 -16.26
C ARG A 199 -0.64 -13.64 -16.70
N VAL A 200 -0.20 -13.35 -17.92
CA VAL A 200 1.07 -13.84 -18.46
C VAL A 200 2.23 -13.14 -17.77
N ILE A 201 2.15 -11.82 -17.59
CA ILE A 201 3.18 -11.06 -16.85
C ILE A 201 3.27 -11.56 -15.40
N ALA A 202 2.13 -11.73 -14.72
CA ALA A 202 2.11 -12.29 -13.37
C ALA A 202 2.74 -13.70 -13.33
N HIS A 203 2.45 -14.55 -14.30
CA HIS A 203 3.04 -15.89 -14.38
C HIS A 203 4.56 -15.85 -14.54
N VAL A 204 5.09 -14.94 -15.37
CA VAL A 204 6.54 -14.73 -15.52
C VAL A 204 7.17 -14.24 -14.22
N PHE A 205 6.56 -13.26 -13.55
CA PHE A 205 7.06 -12.75 -12.26
C PHE A 205 7.06 -13.86 -11.19
N LYS A 206 6.07 -14.75 -11.22
CA LYS A 206 6.01 -15.91 -10.34
C LYS A 206 7.13 -16.90 -10.62
N GLU A 207 7.39 -17.23 -11.89
CA GLU A 207 8.46 -18.15 -12.27
C GLU A 207 9.86 -17.65 -11.87
N LEU A 208 10.02 -16.32 -11.86
CA LEU A 208 11.21 -15.61 -11.39
C LEU A 208 11.28 -15.44 -9.86
N GLY A 209 10.27 -15.90 -9.11
CA GLY A 209 10.23 -15.75 -7.64
C GLY A 209 10.03 -14.31 -7.16
N LEU A 210 9.48 -13.43 -8.00
CA LEU A 210 9.22 -12.03 -7.67
C LEU A 210 7.87 -11.83 -6.97
N ILE A 211 6.89 -12.73 -7.22
CA ILE A 211 5.57 -12.71 -6.59
C ILE A 211 5.13 -14.10 -6.11
N GLU A 212 4.22 -14.12 -5.14
CA GLU A 212 3.55 -15.33 -4.64
C GLU A 212 2.13 -15.49 -5.22
N GLN A 213 1.58 -16.71 -5.19
CA GLN A 213 0.27 -17.02 -5.80
C GLN A 213 -0.94 -16.84 -4.85
N TRP A 214 -0.72 -16.58 -3.55
CA TRP A 214 -1.76 -16.68 -2.52
C TRP A 214 -2.52 -15.38 -2.24
N GLY A 215 -2.39 -14.34 -3.08
CA GLY A 215 -3.09 -13.06 -2.89
C GLY A 215 -2.67 -12.29 -1.63
N SER A 216 -1.56 -12.66 -1.01
CA SER A 216 -1.06 -12.13 0.25
C SER A 216 -0.30 -10.81 0.13
N GLY A 217 -0.13 -10.25 -1.08
CA GLY A 217 0.71 -9.07 -1.32
C GLY A 217 0.34 -7.84 -0.51
N ILE A 218 -0.95 -7.50 -0.47
CA ILE A 218 -1.45 -6.35 0.29
C ILE A 218 -1.29 -6.58 1.80
N ASN A 219 -1.55 -7.79 2.27
CA ASN A 219 -1.35 -8.15 3.67
C ASN A 219 0.13 -8.16 4.07
N ARG A 220 1.05 -8.52 3.16
CA ARG A 220 2.49 -8.39 3.37
C ARG A 220 2.92 -6.93 3.47
N ILE A 221 2.40 -6.07 2.62
CA ILE A 221 2.64 -4.62 2.68
C ILE A 221 2.22 -4.07 4.05
N ILE A 222 0.99 -4.39 4.46
CA ILE A 222 0.44 -3.97 5.76
C ILE A 222 1.26 -4.54 6.92
N GLY A 223 1.53 -5.85 6.90
CA GLY A 223 2.30 -6.56 7.93
C GLY A 223 3.70 -5.98 8.10
N ALA A 224 4.43 -5.75 7.00
CA ALA A 224 5.77 -5.18 7.05
C ALA A 224 5.81 -3.77 7.66
N CYS A 225 4.79 -2.94 7.42
CA CYS A 225 4.66 -1.63 8.08
C CYS A 225 4.39 -1.79 9.58
N LEU A 226 3.45 -2.66 9.95
CA LEU A 226 3.09 -2.91 11.35
C LEU A 226 4.26 -3.50 12.17
N GLU A 227 5.05 -4.41 11.58
CA GLU A 227 6.24 -5.00 12.20
C GLU A 227 7.31 -3.95 12.55
N GLN A 228 7.39 -2.86 11.80
CA GLN A 228 8.27 -1.72 12.08
C GLN A 228 7.62 -0.64 12.96
N GLY A 229 6.39 -0.86 13.45
CA GLY A 229 5.64 0.11 14.23
C GLY A 229 5.19 1.34 13.43
N LEU A 230 5.12 1.22 12.11
CA LEU A 230 4.70 2.28 11.20
C LEU A 230 3.18 2.25 11.00
N GLN A 231 2.62 3.39 10.59
CA GLN A 231 1.24 3.46 10.15
C GLN A 231 1.05 2.59 8.88
N THR A 232 -0.10 1.91 8.78
CA THR A 232 -0.44 1.17 7.57
C THR A 232 -0.59 2.13 6.38
N PRO A 233 -0.18 1.70 5.18
CA PRO A 233 -0.30 2.56 4.01
C PRO A 233 -1.76 2.78 3.64
N ARG A 234 -2.07 3.95 3.08
CA ARG A 234 -3.39 4.22 2.49
C ARG A 234 -3.43 3.54 1.13
N ILE A 235 -4.34 2.59 0.95
CA ILE A 235 -4.55 1.87 -0.31
C ILE A 235 -5.94 2.24 -0.82
N ALA A 236 -6.02 2.77 -2.03
CA ALA A 236 -7.28 3.26 -2.58
C ALA A 236 -7.35 3.11 -4.10
N GLU A 237 -8.57 2.91 -4.60
CA GLU A 237 -8.90 3.09 -6.00
C GLU A 237 -9.52 4.48 -6.19
N GLN A 238 -8.97 5.30 -7.09
CA GLN A 238 -9.46 6.65 -7.37
C GLN A 238 -9.34 6.97 -8.85
N ASN A 239 -10.45 7.41 -9.48
CA ASN A 239 -10.45 7.91 -10.86
C ASN A 239 -9.78 6.97 -11.89
N ASP A 240 -10.01 5.66 -11.80
CA ASP A 240 -9.35 4.65 -12.64
C ASP A 240 -7.81 4.59 -12.45
N PHE A 241 -7.39 4.78 -11.21
CA PHE A 241 -6.04 4.51 -10.72
C PHE A 241 -6.09 3.70 -9.44
N PHE A 242 -5.06 2.87 -9.24
CA PHE A 242 -4.77 2.22 -7.97
C PHE A 242 -3.61 2.95 -7.29
N ASP A 243 -3.81 3.33 -6.04
CA ASP A 243 -2.95 4.23 -5.27
C ASP A 243 -2.52 3.57 -3.95
N ILE A 244 -1.22 3.61 -3.66
CA ILE A 244 -0.63 3.19 -2.38
C ILE A 244 0.23 4.35 -1.84
N GLU A 245 -0.10 4.82 -0.64
CA GLU A 245 0.66 5.85 0.07
C GLU A 245 1.25 5.32 1.36
N PHE A 246 2.58 5.36 1.44
CA PHE A 246 3.34 5.09 2.65
C PHE A 246 3.60 6.38 3.40
N TYR A 247 3.22 6.44 4.68
CA TYR A 247 3.51 7.58 5.54
C TYR A 247 4.98 7.56 5.98
N ARG A 248 5.66 8.69 5.82
CA ARG A 248 7.02 8.91 6.28
C ARG A 248 7.00 9.40 7.73
N PRO A 249 7.81 8.83 8.63
CA PRO A 249 7.95 9.35 9.98
C PRO A 249 8.50 10.78 9.94
N ARG A 250 7.85 11.72 10.64
CA ARG A 250 8.40 13.07 10.77
C ARG A 250 9.70 13.02 11.58
N PRO A 251 10.75 13.76 11.19
CA PRO A 251 11.93 13.89 12.03
C PRO A 251 11.53 14.59 13.33
N ILE A 252 11.96 14.01 14.47
CA ILE A 252 11.66 14.48 15.83
C ILE A 252 12.21 15.91 16.08
N THR A 253 13.04 16.45 15.19
CA THR A 253 13.64 17.78 15.31
C THR A 253 12.65 18.93 15.20
N ASP A 254 11.49 18.74 14.56
CA ASP A 254 10.50 19.82 14.38
C ASP A 254 9.68 20.13 15.66
N ASP A 255 9.76 19.28 16.69
CA ASP A 255 9.10 19.53 17.98
C ASP A 255 9.93 20.41 18.92
N TYR A 256 11.26 20.53 18.71
CA TYR A 256 12.10 21.42 19.53
C TYR A 256 11.89 22.90 19.21
N ASP A 257 11.66 23.25 17.94
CA ASP A 257 11.39 24.64 17.55
C ASP A 257 10.03 25.13 18.03
N ARG A 258 9.06 24.22 18.26
CA ARG A 258 7.76 24.57 18.85
C ARG A 258 7.79 24.75 20.37
N LEU A 259 8.81 24.19 21.04
CA LEU A 259 9.03 24.36 22.48
C LEU A 259 9.83 25.62 22.81
N ALA A 260 10.43 26.28 21.81
CA ALA A 260 11.19 27.52 22.02
C ALA A 260 10.31 28.78 22.10
N ASP A 261 9.10 28.75 21.54
CA ASP A 261 8.19 29.90 21.50
C ASP A 261 7.14 29.92 22.62
N ASP A 262 7.06 28.89 23.46
CA ASP A 262 6.09 28.82 24.57
C ASP A 262 6.79 28.82 25.93
N LYS A 263 7.54 29.89 26.21
CA LYS A 263 7.94 30.24 27.57
C LYS A 263 6.82 31.02 28.26
N SER A 264 5.90 30.31 28.90
CA SER A 264 5.32 30.80 30.16
C SER A 264 4.80 29.69 31.08
N SER A 265 5.27 29.75 32.32
CA SER A 265 4.79 29.13 33.56
C SER A 265 5.08 27.64 33.81
N ASP A 266 6.12 27.46 34.64
CA ASP A 266 6.43 26.39 35.58
C ASP A 266 5.31 25.40 35.96
N SER A 267 5.62 24.11 35.87
CA SER A 267 5.22 23.08 36.84
C SER A 267 6.05 21.81 36.65
N VAL A 268 6.85 21.48 37.66
CA VAL A 268 7.72 20.30 37.76
C VAL A 268 6.89 19.00 37.71
N GLY A 269 7.26 18.08 36.81
CA GLY A 269 6.65 16.74 36.68
C GLY A 269 7.65 15.70 36.17
N LYS A 270 7.66 14.54 36.84
CA LYS A 270 8.63 13.42 36.82
C LYS A 270 8.70 12.63 35.49
N PRO A 271 9.72 11.75 35.30
CA PRO A 271 10.07 11.19 34.00
C PRO A 271 9.04 10.18 33.50
N SER A 272 8.57 10.37 32.26
CA SER A 272 7.64 9.46 31.59
C SER A 272 8.36 8.18 31.18
N GLU A 273 7.93 7.07 31.76
CA GLU A 273 8.31 5.71 31.39
C GLU A 273 7.92 5.41 29.94
N LYS A 274 8.80 4.65 29.27
CA LYS A 274 8.57 4.03 27.97
C LYS A 274 7.45 2.98 28.10
N THR A 275 6.23 3.31 27.69
CA THR A 275 5.19 2.30 27.48
C THR A 275 5.22 1.83 26.03
N SER A 276 5.65 0.59 25.86
CA SER A 276 5.65 -0.20 24.62
C SER A 276 4.29 -0.18 23.92
N VAL A 277 4.26 0.25 22.66
CA VAL A 277 3.09 0.29 21.77
C VAL A 277 2.74 -1.11 21.26
N VAL A 278 2.47 -2.04 22.17
CA VAL A 278 1.70 -3.23 21.81
C VAL A 278 0.22 -2.84 21.89
N SER A 279 -0.40 -2.82 20.71
CA SER A 279 -1.81 -3.22 20.54
C SER A 279 -2.91 -2.34 21.14
N ASN A 280 -3.04 -1.08 20.72
CA ASN A 280 -4.33 -0.39 20.90
C ASN A 280 -5.43 -0.97 19.99
N TYR A 281 -5.03 -1.57 18.85
CA TYR A 281 -5.93 -2.17 17.86
C TYR A 281 -6.52 -3.51 18.33
N ASP A 282 -5.71 -4.47 18.80
CA ASP A 282 -6.28 -5.76 19.26
C ASP A 282 -7.05 -5.61 20.57
N ARG A 283 -6.71 -4.61 21.40
CA ARG A 283 -7.42 -4.28 22.64
C ARG A 283 -8.86 -3.80 22.42
N LEU A 284 -9.14 -3.16 21.28
CA LEU A 284 -10.46 -2.57 20.99
C LEU A 284 -11.36 -3.47 20.12
N ARG A 285 -10.78 -4.44 19.40
CA ARG A 285 -11.48 -5.45 18.59
C ARG A 285 -12.61 -6.20 19.33
N PRO A 286 -12.55 -6.50 20.64
CA PRO A 286 -13.63 -7.18 21.36
C PRO A 286 -14.88 -6.32 21.57
N ILE A 287 -14.76 -4.99 21.47
CA ILE A 287 -15.82 -4.04 21.87
C ILE A 287 -16.79 -3.77 20.71
N THR A 288 -16.31 -3.63 19.47
CA THR A 288 -17.17 -3.39 18.29
C THR A 288 -16.53 -3.85 16.98
N THR A 289 -17.36 -4.30 16.04
CA THR A 289 -16.97 -4.69 14.68
C THR A 289 -16.85 -3.50 13.71
N ASP A 290 -17.39 -2.33 14.05
CA ASP A 290 -17.31 -1.09 13.26
C ASP A 290 -16.20 -0.14 13.76
N TYR A 291 -15.13 -0.70 14.34
CA TYR A 291 -14.06 0.06 15.01
C TYR A 291 -13.46 1.17 14.13
N ASP A 292 -13.23 0.91 12.84
CA ASP A 292 -12.60 1.86 11.93
C ASP A 292 -13.44 3.11 11.70
N ARG A 293 -14.77 3.02 11.87
CA ARG A 293 -15.73 4.11 11.69
C ARG A 293 -15.94 4.95 12.96
N LEU A 294 -15.30 4.59 14.08
CA LEU A 294 -15.38 5.38 15.31
C LEU A 294 -14.49 6.63 15.21
N SER A 295 -14.98 7.75 15.74
CA SER A 295 -14.20 8.97 15.86
C SER A 295 -13.02 8.78 16.82
N PHE A 296 -12.01 9.65 16.67
CA PHE A 296 -10.81 9.64 17.50
C PHE A 296 -11.14 9.78 19.00
N GLU A 297 -12.11 10.61 19.34
CA GLU A 297 -12.55 10.87 20.71
C GLU A 297 -13.21 9.62 21.35
N ILE A 298 -13.98 8.87 20.57
CA ILE A 298 -14.59 7.62 21.04
C ILE A 298 -13.49 6.58 21.30
N LYS A 299 -12.54 6.43 20.37
CA LYS A 299 -11.41 5.50 20.51
C LYS A 299 -10.58 5.80 21.76
N ARG A 300 -10.29 7.08 22.01
CA ARG A 300 -9.62 7.58 23.22
C ARG A 300 -10.33 7.18 24.51
N ILE A 301 -11.64 7.38 24.59
CA ILE A 301 -12.42 7.03 25.79
C ILE A 301 -12.47 5.51 26.00
N LEU A 302 -12.62 4.72 24.92
CA LEU A 302 -12.62 3.26 25.03
C LEU A 302 -11.28 2.71 25.52
N LEU A 303 -10.17 3.23 25.00
CA LEU A 303 -8.83 2.86 25.48
C LEU A 303 -8.66 3.20 26.96
N TYR A 304 -9.03 4.41 27.36
CA TYR A 304 -8.98 4.80 28.76
C TYR A 304 -9.82 3.88 29.66
N LEU A 305 -11.02 3.49 29.21
CA LEU A 305 -11.90 2.59 29.96
C LEU A 305 -11.38 1.16 30.05
N LEU A 306 -10.59 0.69 29.06
CA LEU A 306 -9.89 -0.59 29.15
C LEU A 306 -8.78 -0.57 30.20
N ASP A 307 -8.16 0.59 30.43
CA ASP A 307 -7.10 0.75 31.42
C ASP A 307 -7.63 1.10 32.83
N ASN A 308 -8.77 1.78 32.94
CA ASN A 308 -9.23 2.41 34.19
C ASN A 308 -10.64 1.98 34.64
N GLU A 309 -11.28 1.06 33.91
CA GLU A 309 -12.63 0.47 34.11
C GLU A 309 -13.82 1.43 34.11
N LYS A 310 -13.65 2.67 34.56
CA LYS A 310 -14.68 3.70 34.66
C LYS A 310 -14.14 5.08 34.30
N ILE A 311 -15.00 5.93 33.76
CA ILE A 311 -14.70 7.34 33.49
C ILE A 311 -15.84 8.23 33.96
N SER A 312 -15.52 9.35 34.60
CA SER A 312 -16.48 10.41 34.93
C SER A 312 -16.58 11.41 33.78
N ARG A 313 -17.65 12.21 33.72
CA ARG A 313 -17.73 13.27 32.71
C ARG A 313 -16.57 14.28 32.83
N LYS A 314 -16.19 14.64 34.06
CA LYS A 314 -15.07 15.55 34.31
C LYS A 314 -13.75 14.98 33.75
N ASN A 315 -13.49 13.70 34.04
CA ASN A 315 -12.28 13.03 33.56
C ASN A 315 -12.32 12.83 32.03
N ALA A 316 -13.50 12.67 31.42
CA ALA A 316 -13.63 12.60 29.97
C ALA A 316 -13.34 13.95 29.28
N VAL A 317 -13.71 15.07 29.90
CA VAL A 317 -13.36 16.42 29.42
C VAL A 317 -11.86 16.62 29.46
N GLU A 318 -11.23 16.28 30.59
CA GLU A 318 -9.79 16.38 30.79
C GLU A 318 -9.02 15.42 29.86
N LEU A 319 -9.50 14.20 29.70
CA LEU A 319 -8.94 13.23 28.77
C LEU A 319 -9.03 13.72 27.33
N LEU A 320 -10.15 14.26 26.89
CA LEU A 320 -10.30 14.65 25.48
C LEU A 320 -9.68 16.02 25.16
N GLY A 321 -9.52 16.90 26.15
CA GLY A 321 -9.07 18.27 25.92
C GLY A 321 -10.10 19.12 25.14
N VAL A 322 -11.38 18.76 25.18
CA VAL A 322 -12.47 19.44 24.44
C VAL A 322 -13.50 20.04 25.39
N ARG A 323 -14.33 20.98 24.90
CA ARG A 323 -15.37 21.64 25.69
C ARG A 323 -16.42 20.64 26.22
N GLU A 324 -16.99 20.93 27.38
CA GLU A 324 -17.99 20.05 28.04
C GLU A 324 -19.17 19.68 27.12
N THR A 325 -19.64 20.61 26.29
CA THR A 325 -20.70 20.37 25.30
C THR A 325 -20.32 19.26 24.31
N LYS A 326 -19.08 19.29 23.81
CA LYS A 326 -18.58 18.30 22.85
C LYS A 326 -18.33 16.95 23.50
N THR A 327 -17.78 16.93 24.72
CA THR A 327 -17.65 15.69 25.50
C THR A 327 -19.01 15.05 25.77
N LYS A 328 -20.05 15.86 26.02
CA LYS A 328 -21.41 15.36 26.22
C LYS A 328 -21.99 14.73 24.94
N GLU A 329 -21.77 15.34 23.78
CA GLU A 329 -22.15 14.76 22.48
C GLU A 329 -21.48 13.40 22.26
N VAL A 330 -20.16 13.32 22.47
CA VAL A 330 -19.38 12.08 22.30
C VAL A 330 -19.88 10.99 23.26
N LEU A 331 -20.08 11.31 24.54
CA LEU A 331 -20.59 10.32 25.51
C LEU A 331 -22.02 9.86 25.20
N ASN A 332 -22.87 10.74 24.66
CA ASN A 332 -24.21 10.37 24.20
C ASN A 332 -24.13 9.45 22.98
N GLU A 333 -23.30 9.76 22.00
CA GLU A 333 -23.08 8.91 20.82
C GLU A 333 -22.60 7.50 21.24
N MET A 334 -21.70 7.42 22.22
CA MET A 334 -21.22 6.14 22.75
C MET A 334 -22.31 5.35 23.50
N LEU A 335 -23.26 6.02 24.16
CA LEU A 335 -24.43 5.38 24.78
C LEU A 335 -25.41 4.86 23.72
N ASP A 336 -25.68 5.67 22.69
CA ASP A 336 -26.60 5.31 21.60
C ASP A 336 -26.09 4.09 20.81
N LYS A 337 -24.77 4.06 20.56
CA LYS A 337 -24.07 2.93 19.94
C LYS A 337 -23.88 1.74 20.90
N LYS A 338 -24.37 1.82 22.14
CA LYS A 338 -24.24 0.79 23.18
C LYS A 338 -22.79 0.36 23.45
N LEU A 339 -21.83 1.27 23.28
CA LEU A 339 -20.41 1.01 23.56
C LEU A 339 -20.10 1.13 25.06
N ILE A 340 -20.85 1.99 25.76
CA ILE A 340 -20.73 2.23 27.20
C ILE A 340 -22.10 2.20 27.87
N VAL A 341 -22.10 2.00 29.18
CA VAL A 341 -23.29 2.10 30.04
C VAL A 341 -23.08 3.15 31.13
N ARG A 342 -24.14 3.90 31.44
CA ARG A 342 -24.14 4.91 32.51
C ARG A 342 -24.50 4.26 33.85
N LYS A 343 -23.70 4.50 34.90
CA LYS A 343 -23.94 4.04 36.28
C LYS A 343 -23.87 5.19 37.28
N GLY A 344 -24.53 5.03 38.43
CA GLY A 344 -24.62 6.05 39.48
C GLY A 344 -25.74 7.09 39.26
N GLN A 345 -25.88 8.03 40.20
CA GLN A 345 -26.91 9.09 40.16
C GLN A 345 -26.33 10.45 40.57
N GLY A 346 -26.75 11.52 39.90
CA GLY A 346 -26.29 12.88 40.20
C GLY A 346 -24.76 13.02 40.08
N ARG A 347 -24.11 13.53 41.14
CA ARG A 347 -22.66 13.79 41.19
C ARG A 347 -21.79 12.53 41.17
N SER A 348 -22.36 11.34 41.40
CA SER A 348 -21.66 10.05 41.32
C SER A 348 -21.83 9.34 39.97
N THR A 349 -22.25 10.05 38.92
CA THR A 349 -22.39 9.46 37.58
C THR A 349 -21.03 9.10 36.96
N PHE A 350 -20.88 7.85 36.52
CA PHE A 350 -19.72 7.39 35.72
C PHE A 350 -20.16 6.42 34.61
N TYR A 351 -19.25 6.17 33.67
CA TYR A 351 -19.49 5.31 32.51
C TYR A 351 -18.51 4.13 32.50
N THR A 352 -18.98 2.96 32.09
CA THR A 352 -18.17 1.73 31.93
C THR A 352 -18.45 1.08 30.58
N ILE A 353 -17.54 0.24 30.06
CA ILE A 353 -17.77 -0.50 28.80
C ILE A 353 -19.02 -1.40 28.93
N ALA A 354 -19.82 -1.47 27.87
CA ALA A 354 -20.96 -2.40 27.80
C ALA A 354 -20.44 -3.82 27.50
N ARG A 355 -20.58 -4.76 28.44
CA ARG A 355 -20.24 -6.18 28.19
C ARG A 355 -21.37 -6.86 27.41
N LYS A 356 -21.05 -7.66 26.38
CA LYS A 356 -22.01 -8.55 25.71
C LYS A 356 -22.39 -9.70 26.65
N GLU A 357 -23.66 -10.09 26.70
CA GLU A 357 -24.12 -11.25 27.48
C GLU A 357 -23.42 -12.52 26.96
N GLY A 358 -22.55 -13.14 27.77
CA GLY A 358 -21.93 -14.43 27.42
C GLY A 358 -20.59 -14.81 28.04
N GLU A 359 -19.85 -13.92 28.70
CA GLU A 359 -18.55 -14.28 29.31
C GLU A 359 -18.61 -14.13 30.84
N LYS A 360 -18.67 -15.28 31.53
CA LYS A 360 -18.45 -15.45 32.96
C LYS A 360 -16.99 -15.75 33.24
#